data_AF-A0A2M9XBS5-F1
#
_entry.id   AF-A0A2M9XBS5-F1
#
_cell.length_a   1.000
_cell.length_b   1.000
_cell.length_c   1.000
_cell.angle_alpha   90.00
_cell.angle_beta   90.00
_cell.angle_gamma   90.00
#
_symmetry.space_group_name_H-M   'P 1'
#
loop_
_entity.id
_entity.type
_entity.pdbx_description
1 polymer ?
#
loop_
_entity_poly.entity_id
_entity_poly.type
_entity_poly.pdbx_seq_one_letter_code
_entity_poly.pdbx_strand_id
1 'polypeptide(L)'
;MDFSKLSDLLRSTYKEYPQILLFFANILLAILLLIVKDPWDWFKKTYQNSEPFYKTKSEEIQTIISGRKGQESILNRNLDGWKAELPSGLILPGDSARIEELIQTCLHLRKFTLLSESNSVSKEEFGLGGDEPIIELKDVSGNSLGKILIGAPVRKGQGTYILDEKNQIWLVKENLKSVTGGGKLDFFLSRSLIPPFPSREKVSKIAISGLSSINFSLSKQDENWILETSGGQIVAYPEEVENYLEEIKKLSADEVLLEKSEELTAVPKDRNFKIEIVTNTDRYLVSPVGMTKLGSYVFQREGLSYRLILDPWNLERILQKDLADFSTRFRSP
;
A
#
# COMPACT_ATOMS: atom_id res chain seq x y z
N MET A 1 29.57 44.42 -28.73
CA MET A 1 28.33 44.46 -29.54
C MET A 1 27.90 45.92 -29.58
N ASP A 2 27.85 46.53 -30.76
CA ASP A 2 27.73 47.99 -30.91
C ASP A 2 26.24 48.39 -30.84
N PHE A 3 25.79 48.78 -29.64
CA PHE A 3 24.38 49.08 -29.34
C PHE A 3 23.86 50.32 -30.08
N SER A 4 24.75 51.18 -30.58
CA SER A 4 24.41 52.39 -31.35
C SER A 4 23.65 52.03 -32.63
N LYS A 5 24.21 51.12 -33.44
CA LYS A 5 23.63 50.63 -34.70
C LYS A 5 22.30 49.91 -34.51
N LEU A 6 22.16 49.17 -33.40
CA LEU A 6 20.90 48.50 -33.07
C LEU A 6 19.80 49.54 -32.73
N SER A 7 20.17 50.59 -31.99
CA SER A 7 19.24 51.65 -31.58
C SER A 7 18.77 52.51 -32.76
N ASP A 8 19.67 52.79 -33.70
CA ASP A 8 19.36 53.55 -34.91
C ASP A 8 18.45 52.76 -35.85
N LEU A 9 18.68 51.45 -35.97
CA LEU A 9 17.87 50.53 -36.78
C LEU A 9 16.47 50.32 -36.18
N LEU A 10 16.35 50.28 -34.86
CA LEU A 10 15.05 50.28 -34.17
C LEU A 10 14.30 51.60 -34.36
N ARG A 11 14.99 52.74 -34.32
CA ARG A 11 14.40 54.07 -34.55
C ARG A 11 13.94 54.27 -35.99
N SER A 12 14.69 53.80 -36.98
CA SER A 12 14.27 53.88 -38.39
C SER A 12 13.06 52.99 -38.66
N THR A 13 13.09 51.75 -38.16
CA THR A 13 11.99 50.78 -38.33
C THR A 13 10.71 51.24 -37.61
N TYR A 14 10.81 51.91 -36.45
CA TYR A 14 9.66 52.51 -35.78
C TYR A 14 8.98 53.61 -36.61
N LYS A 15 9.75 54.41 -37.34
CA LYS A 15 9.22 55.50 -38.17
C LYS A 15 8.57 54.99 -39.45
N GLU A 16 9.15 53.96 -40.08
CA GLU A 16 8.66 53.45 -41.36
C GLU A 16 7.60 52.35 -41.22
N TYR A 17 7.71 51.50 -40.19
CA TYR A 17 6.84 50.33 -40.02
C TYR A 17 6.50 50.06 -38.54
N PRO A 18 5.75 50.97 -37.87
CA PRO A 18 5.42 50.84 -36.44
C PRO A 18 4.63 49.56 -36.11
N GLN A 19 3.83 49.08 -37.06
CA GLN A 19 3.01 47.86 -36.91
C GLN A 19 3.89 46.60 -36.81
N ILE A 20 4.99 46.54 -37.56
CA ILE A 20 5.93 45.42 -37.56
C ILE A 20 6.65 45.37 -36.22
N LEU A 21 7.06 46.52 -35.69
CA LEU A 21 7.74 46.61 -34.39
C LEU A 21 6.82 46.19 -33.23
N LEU A 22 5.54 46.58 -33.26
CA LEU A 22 4.53 46.11 -32.30
C LEU A 22 4.27 44.60 -32.42
N PHE A 23 4.22 44.07 -33.65
CA PHE A 23 4.07 42.63 -33.87
C PHE A 23 5.24 41.84 -33.26
N PHE A 24 6.49 42.25 -33.49
CA PHE A 24 7.65 41.60 -32.88
C PHE A 24 7.71 41.78 -31.36
N ALA A 25 7.31 42.95 -30.84
CA ALA A 25 7.21 43.16 -29.39
C ALA A 25 6.19 42.21 -28.76
N ASN A 26 5.04 42.01 -29.41
CA ASN A 26 4.02 41.05 -28.96
C ASN A 26 4.52 39.60 -29.03
N ILE A 27 5.25 39.21 -30.09
CA ILE A 27 5.87 37.89 -30.17
C ILE A 27 6.87 37.69 -29.03
N LEU A 28 7.73 38.68 -28.77
CA LEU A 28 8.71 38.60 -27.68
C LEU A 28 8.01 38.47 -26.32
N LEU A 29 6.96 39.25 -26.07
CA LEU A 29 6.15 39.15 -24.85
C LEU A 29 5.47 37.78 -24.73
N ALA A 30 4.95 37.22 -25.82
CA ALA A 30 4.36 35.89 -25.83
C ALA A 30 5.39 34.79 -25.51
N ILE A 31 6.60 34.89 -26.07
CA ILE A 31 7.71 33.97 -25.78
C ILE A 31 8.14 34.09 -24.31
N LEU A 32 8.30 35.31 -23.79
CA LEU A 32 8.63 35.54 -22.38
C LEU A 32 7.53 34.98 -21.46
N LEU A 33 6.25 35.16 -21.83
CA LEU A 33 5.13 34.60 -21.10
C LEU A 33 5.13 33.07 -21.13
N LEU A 34 5.44 32.45 -22.27
CA LEU A 34 5.62 31.00 -22.37
C LEU A 34 6.78 30.49 -21.51
N ILE A 35 7.90 31.21 -21.44
CA ILE A 35 9.05 30.83 -20.59
C ILE A 35 8.70 30.97 -19.10
N VAL A 36 8.03 32.06 -18.70
CA VAL A 36 7.66 32.30 -17.29
C VAL A 36 6.55 31.36 -16.82
N LYS A 37 5.52 31.15 -17.66
CA LYS A 37 4.44 30.21 -17.35
C LYS A 37 4.95 28.78 -17.42
N ASP A 38 5.83 28.50 -18.36
CA ASP A 38 6.41 27.19 -18.63
C ASP A 38 5.34 26.10 -18.69
N PRO A 39 4.35 26.22 -19.60
CA PRO A 39 3.18 25.34 -19.61
C PRO A 39 3.52 23.87 -19.91
N TRP A 40 4.75 23.60 -20.37
CA TRP A 40 5.27 22.25 -20.60
C TRP A 40 6.34 21.83 -19.58
N ASP A 41 6.55 22.63 -18.52
CA ASP A 41 7.58 22.43 -17.49
C ASP A 41 8.97 22.10 -18.05
N TRP A 42 9.35 22.72 -19.16
CA TRP A 42 10.65 22.53 -19.81
C TRP A 42 11.79 23.21 -19.04
N PHE A 43 11.49 24.21 -18.23
CA PHE A 43 12.46 25.06 -17.55
C PHE A 43 12.38 24.96 -16.02
N LYS A 44 11.19 24.77 -15.46
CA LYS A 44 10.97 24.58 -14.03
C LYS A 44 11.31 23.14 -13.64
N LYS A 45 12.36 22.98 -12.85
CA LYS A 45 12.58 21.74 -12.11
C LYS A 45 11.48 21.60 -11.06
N THR A 46 10.44 20.84 -11.40
CA THR A 46 9.46 20.36 -10.43
C THR A 46 9.91 19.00 -9.90
N TYR A 47 9.36 18.60 -8.74
CA TYR A 47 9.63 17.25 -8.21
C TYR A 47 9.24 16.16 -9.22
N GLN A 48 8.12 16.33 -9.92
CA GLN A 48 7.60 15.36 -10.88
C GLN A 48 8.54 15.17 -12.08
N ASN A 49 9.22 16.22 -12.53
CA ASN A 49 10.13 16.20 -13.67
C ASN A 49 11.59 15.92 -13.28
N SER A 50 11.86 15.66 -12.00
CA SER A 50 13.20 15.35 -11.52
C SER A 50 13.58 13.91 -11.85
N GLU A 51 14.88 13.59 -11.81
CA GLU A 51 15.35 12.25 -12.12
C GLU A 51 14.79 11.23 -11.10
N PRO A 52 14.23 10.09 -11.53
CA PRO A 52 13.78 9.06 -10.60
C PRO A 52 14.97 8.39 -9.92
N PHE A 53 14.76 7.88 -8.70
CA PHE A 53 15.76 7.03 -8.04
C PHE A 53 15.91 5.68 -8.73
N TYR A 54 14.79 5.08 -9.13
CA TYR A 54 14.75 3.79 -9.81
C TYR A 54 14.20 3.97 -11.23
N LYS A 55 14.98 3.54 -12.23
CA LYS A 55 14.60 3.59 -13.66
C LYS A 55 14.12 2.22 -14.14
N THR A 56 13.08 1.71 -13.49
CA THR A 56 12.53 0.37 -13.72
C THR A 56 11.00 0.41 -13.65
N LYS A 57 10.35 -0.68 -14.02
CA LYS A 57 8.90 -0.84 -13.88
C LYS A 57 8.56 -1.78 -12.74
N SER A 58 7.31 -1.74 -12.25
CA SER A 58 6.86 -2.60 -11.15
C SER A 58 7.00 -4.09 -11.48
N GLU A 59 6.76 -4.48 -12.73
CA GLU A 59 6.79 -5.87 -13.18
C GLU A 59 8.21 -6.45 -13.24
N GLU A 60 9.22 -5.59 -13.30
CA GLU A 60 10.63 -5.98 -13.34
C GLU A 60 11.18 -6.25 -11.93
N ILE A 61 10.49 -5.78 -10.88
CA ILE A 61 10.88 -5.95 -9.47
C ILE A 61 10.39 -7.31 -8.98
N GLN A 62 11.35 -8.16 -8.65
CA GLN A 62 11.10 -9.54 -8.21
C GLN A 62 11.36 -9.73 -6.72
N THR A 63 12.41 -9.07 -6.20
CA THR A 63 12.82 -9.18 -4.80
C THR A 63 13.00 -7.80 -4.19
N ILE A 64 12.55 -7.63 -2.94
CA ILE A 64 12.74 -6.42 -2.15
C ILE A 64 13.36 -6.82 -0.82
N ILE A 65 14.46 -6.20 -0.44
CA ILE A 65 15.05 -6.36 0.89
C ILE A 65 14.68 -5.10 1.68
N SER A 66 13.99 -5.27 2.79
CA SER A 66 13.52 -4.16 3.62
C SER A 66 13.62 -4.48 5.11
N GLY A 67 14.17 -3.55 5.89
CA GLY A 67 14.31 -3.71 7.33
C GLY A 67 15.59 -3.08 7.87
N ARG A 68 15.79 -3.18 9.18
CA ARG A 68 17.03 -2.71 9.83
C ARG A 68 18.13 -3.73 9.63
N LYS A 69 19.37 -3.29 9.81
CA LYS A 69 20.55 -4.14 9.69
C LYS A 69 20.46 -5.37 10.61
N GLY A 70 20.52 -6.58 10.04
CA GLY A 70 20.38 -7.84 10.76
C GLY A 70 18.94 -8.22 11.12
N GLN A 71 17.97 -7.41 10.72
CA GLN A 71 16.53 -7.63 10.85
C GLN A 71 15.82 -7.36 9.51
N GLU A 72 16.49 -7.66 8.40
CA GLU A 72 15.92 -7.49 7.07
C GLU A 72 14.94 -8.61 6.74
N SER A 73 13.76 -8.23 6.24
CA SER A 73 12.83 -9.13 5.59
C SER A 73 13.09 -9.14 4.08
N ILE A 74 13.11 -10.32 3.48
CA ILE A 74 13.23 -10.49 2.02
C ILE A 74 11.85 -10.78 1.47
N LEU A 75 11.35 -9.90 0.61
CA LEU A 75 10.05 -10.00 -0.02
C LEU A 75 10.25 -10.52 -1.44
N ASN A 76 9.69 -11.69 -1.74
CA ASN A 76 9.84 -12.37 -3.01
C ASN A 76 8.48 -12.52 -3.70
N ARG A 77 8.41 -12.13 -4.97
CA ARG A 77 7.23 -12.32 -5.81
C ARG A 77 7.17 -13.74 -6.34
N ASN A 78 6.01 -14.36 -6.37
CA ASN A 78 5.77 -15.63 -7.07
C ASN A 78 4.43 -15.58 -7.84
N LEU A 79 4.07 -16.69 -8.48
CA LEU A 79 2.79 -16.79 -9.22
C LEU A 79 1.56 -16.61 -8.32
N ASP A 80 1.70 -16.94 -7.03
CA ASP A 80 0.61 -16.90 -6.04
C ASP A 80 0.56 -15.59 -5.23
N GLY A 81 1.45 -14.62 -5.53
CA GLY A 81 1.52 -13.34 -4.84
C GLY A 81 2.90 -13.05 -4.25
N TRP A 82 2.92 -12.49 -3.04
CA TRP A 82 4.15 -12.12 -2.35
C TRP A 82 4.40 -13.03 -1.14
N LYS A 83 5.66 -13.41 -0.95
CA LYS A 83 6.15 -14.09 0.25
C LYS A 83 7.14 -13.22 0.98
N ALA A 84 7.10 -13.23 2.30
CA ALA A 84 8.04 -12.55 3.18
C ALA A 84 8.89 -13.59 3.91
N GLU A 85 10.18 -13.55 3.67
CA GLU A 85 11.18 -14.32 4.41
C GLU A 85 11.73 -13.45 5.55
N LEU A 86 11.56 -13.93 6.78
CA LEU A 86 12.06 -13.26 7.98
C LEU A 86 13.55 -13.58 8.18
N PRO A 87 14.28 -12.79 8.99
CA PRO A 87 15.69 -13.07 9.33
C PRO A 87 15.94 -14.46 9.94
N SER A 88 14.91 -15.07 10.53
CA SER A 88 14.95 -16.45 11.05
C SER A 88 14.96 -17.53 9.97
N GLY A 89 14.85 -17.17 8.68
CA GLY A 89 14.69 -18.08 7.55
C GLY A 89 13.25 -18.57 7.36
N LEU A 90 12.31 -18.08 8.15
CA LEU A 90 10.91 -18.46 8.06
C LEU A 90 10.24 -17.74 6.88
N ILE A 91 9.70 -18.51 5.94
CA ILE A 91 8.99 -17.99 4.76
C ILE A 91 7.49 -17.98 5.06
N LEU A 92 6.89 -16.79 5.02
CA LEU A 92 5.49 -16.54 5.35
C LEU A 92 4.77 -15.81 4.22
N PRO A 93 3.42 -15.85 4.19
CA PRO A 93 2.65 -15.04 3.24
C PRO A 93 2.86 -13.55 3.46
N GLY A 94 3.17 -12.82 2.39
CA GLY A 94 3.32 -11.37 2.39
C GLY A 94 1.98 -10.63 2.21
N ASP A 95 1.90 -9.40 2.69
CA ASP A 95 0.79 -8.49 2.43
C ASP A 95 1.00 -7.80 1.07
N SER A 96 0.39 -8.34 0.02
CA SER A 96 0.53 -7.82 -1.33
C SER A 96 0.18 -6.33 -1.44
N ALA A 97 -0.84 -5.83 -0.73
CA ALA A 97 -1.24 -4.43 -0.84
C ALA A 97 -0.15 -3.48 -0.33
N ARG A 98 0.45 -3.81 0.82
CA ARG A 98 1.55 -3.02 1.40
C ARG A 98 2.83 -3.11 0.59
N ILE A 99 3.11 -4.28 0.03
CA ILE A 99 4.31 -4.50 -0.78
C ILE A 99 4.20 -3.73 -2.10
N GLU A 100 3.04 -3.75 -2.75
CA GLU A 100 2.79 -2.95 -3.95
C GLU A 100 2.81 -1.44 -3.64
N GLU A 101 2.26 -1.01 -2.49
CA GLU A 101 2.38 0.38 -2.03
C GLU A 101 3.84 0.81 -1.86
N LEU A 102 4.68 -0.05 -1.27
CA LEU A 102 6.12 0.18 -1.16
C LEU A 102 6.77 0.32 -2.55
N ILE A 103 6.47 -0.58 -3.48
CA ILE A 103 7.01 -0.53 -4.85
C ILE A 103 6.64 0.79 -5.52
N GLN A 104 5.34 1.15 -5.50
CA GLN A 104 4.88 2.39 -6.10
C GLN A 104 5.55 3.60 -5.47
N THR A 105 5.69 3.61 -4.14
CA THR A 105 6.39 4.68 -3.42
C THR A 105 7.85 4.79 -3.86
N CYS A 106 8.55 3.67 -3.99
CA CYS A 106 9.94 3.64 -4.48
C CYS A 106 10.05 4.18 -5.91
N LEU A 107 9.16 3.75 -6.81
CA LEU A 107 9.13 4.23 -8.21
C LEU A 107 8.78 5.72 -8.32
N HIS A 108 8.08 6.28 -7.33
CA HIS A 108 7.78 7.72 -7.24
C HIS A 108 8.89 8.56 -6.63
N LEU A 109 9.92 7.97 -6.01
CA LEU A 109 11.04 8.73 -5.45
C LEU A 109 11.76 9.53 -6.55
N ARG A 110 12.08 10.80 -6.24
CA ARG A 110 12.77 11.70 -7.18
C ARG A 110 13.97 12.37 -6.53
N LYS A 111 15.08 12.43 -7.27
CA LYS A 111 16.31 13.15 -6.92
C LYS A 111 16.12 14.65 -7.12
N PHE A 112 15.40 15.28 -6.20
CA PHE A 112 15.05 16.71 -6.30
C PHE A 112 15.93 17.60 -5.42
N THR A 113 16.02 17.29 -4.12
CA THR A 113 16.75 18.12 -3.16
C THR A 113 17.96 17.36 -2.61
N LEU A 114 19.13 17.71 -3.13
CA LEU A 114 20.42 17.21 -2.65
C LEU A 114 20.87 18.05 -1.46
N LEU A 115 21.14 17.40 -0.34
CA LEU A 115 21.56 18.06 0.90
C LEU A 115 23.06 17.93 1.16
N SER A 116 23.65 16.80 0.77
CA SER A 116 25.09 16.61 0.85
C SER A 116 25.60 15.68 -0.25
N GLU A 117 26.69 16.10 -0.88
CA GLU A 117 27.44 15.32 -1.88
C GLU A 117 28.62 14.55 -1.28
N SER A 118 28.98 14.81 -0.02
CA SER A 118 30.16 14.22 0.63
C SER A 118 29.97 13.99 2.14
N ASN A 119 30.94 13.35 2.81
CA ASN A 119 30.97 13.18 4.27
C ASN A 119 31.18 14.50 5.05
N SER A 120 30.98 15.67 4.42
CA SER A 120 31.17 16.99 5.03
C SER A 120 30.10 17.36 6.06
N VAL A 121 28.95 16.67 6.03
CA VAL A 121 27.86 16.86 7.00
C VAL A 121 27.69 15.59 7.81
N SER A 122 27.49 15.74 9.13
CA SER A 122 27.21 14.61 10.02
C SER A 122 25.92 13.90 9.57
N LYS A 123 26.06 12.63 9.20
CA LYS A 123 24.94 11.80 8.71
C LYS A 123 23.92 11.57 9.83
N GLU A 124 24.38 11.61 11.06
CA GLU A 124 23.59 11.46 12.29
C GLU A 124 22.52 12.55 12.43
N GLU A 125 22.77 13.77 11.94
CA GLU A 125 21.78 14.87 11.96
C GLU A 125 20.52 14.53 11.15
N PHE A 126 20.68 13.69 10.13
CA PHE A 126 19.60 13.21 9.28
C PHE A 126 19.05 11.84 9.74
N GLY A 127 19.49 11.33 10.90
CA GLY A 127 19.13 10.01 11.38
C GLY A 127 19.76 8.87 10.57
N LEU A 128 20.94 9.11 9.98
CA LEU A 128 21.73 8.14 9.21
C LEU A 128 23.04 7.79 9.95
N GLY A 129 22.93 7.28 11.18
CA GLY A 129 24.04 6.95 12.09
C GLY A 129 24.41 5.45 12.24
N GLY A 130 23.76 4.53 11.52
CA GLY A 130 24.15 3.11 11.41
C GLY A 130 23.06 2.06 11.71
N ASP A 131 21.86 2.44 12.18
CA ASP A 131 20.71 1.54 12.43
C ASP A 131 19.51 1.86 11.51
N GLU A 132 19.82 2.36 10.32
CA GLU A 132 18.79 2.79 9.36
C GLU A 132 18.10 1.59 8.75
N PRO A 133 16.77 1.68 8.53
CA PRO A 133 16.10 0.78 7.60
C PRO A 133 16.68 0.91 6.19
N ILE A 134 16.90 -0.24 5.56
CA ILE A 134 17.38 -0.38 4.18
C ILE A 134 16.17 -0.65 3.28
N ILE A 135 16.20 -0.14 2.06
CA ILE A 135 15.44 -0.70 0.94
C ILE A 135 16.43 -1.04 -0.17
N GLU A 136 16.37 -2.26 -0.67
CA GLU A 136 17.06 -2.69 -1.89
C GLU A 136 16.07 -3.39 -2.82
N LEU A 137 16.00 -2.97 -4.08
CA LEU A 137 15.18 -3.59 -5.10
C LEU A 137 16.06 -4.45 -5.99
N LYS A 138 15.58 -5.64 -6.38
CA LYS A 138 16.27 -6.52 -7.32
C LYS A 138 15.37 -6.99 -8.45
N ASP A 139 15.98 -7.15 -9.62
CA ASP A 139 15.31 -7.65 -10.82
C ASP A 139 15.06 -9.18 -10.76
N VAL A 140 14.40 -9.70 -11.80
CA VAL A 140 14.14 -11.14 -11.97
C VAL A 140 15.41 -12.01 -12.05
N SER A 141 16.57 -11.42 -12.36
CA SER A 141 17.86 -12.09 -12.42
C SER A 141 18.63 -11.99 -11.10
N GLY A 142 18.09 -11.28 -10.10
CA GLY A 142 18.73 -11.03 -8.82
C GLY A 142 19.72 -9.86 -8.82
N ASN A 143 19.82 -9.09 -9.91
CA ASN A 143 20.67 -7.90 -9.95
C ASN A 143 20.04 -6.77 -9.14
N SER A 144 20.87 -6.04 -8.41
CA SER A 144 20.42 -4.85 -7.68
C SER A 144 20.01 -3.74 -8.64
N LEU A 145 18.78 -3.27 -8.49
CA LEU A 145 18.22 -2.11 -9.20
C LEU A 145 18.51 -0.80 -8.45
N GLY A 146 19.04 -0.91 -7.23
CA GLY A 146 19.47 0.19 -6.39
C GLY A 146 19.14 -0.06 -4.91
N LYS A 147 19.93 0.57 -4.06
CA LYS A 147 19.81 0.50 -2.60
C LYS A 147 19.79 1.89 -1.98
N ILE A 148 18.93 2.07 -0.99
CA ILE A 148 18.85 3.30 -0.18
C ILE A 148 18.80 2.98 1.31
N LEU A 149 19.35 3.88 2.13
CA LEU A 149 19.12 3.91 3.58
C LEU A 149 18.09 4.98 3.91
N ILE A 150 17.17 4.67 4.82
CA ILE A 150 16.10 5.57 5.24
C ILE A 150 16.50 6.25 6.55
N GLY A 151 16.64 7.58 6.50
CA GLY A 151 16.90 8.41 7.66
C GLY A 151 15.62 8.84 8.39
N ALA A 152 15.77 9.88 9.21
CA ALA A 152 14.67 10.46 9.95
C ALA A 152 13.67 11.19 9.01
N PRO A 153 12.38 11.26 9.40
CA PRO A 153 11.44 12.17 8.77
C PRO A 153 11.82 13.63 9.08
N VAL A 154 11.48 14.54 8.17
CA VAL A 154 11.73 15.97 8.37
C VAL A 154 10.93 16.50 9.56
N ARG A 155 11.59 17.19 10.51
CA ARG A 155 10.97 17.69 11.74
C ARG A 155 9.87 18.75 11.52
N LYS A 156 9.98 19.55 10.46
CA LYS A 156 9.05 20.63 10.11
C LYS A 156 8.73 20.59 8.62
N GLY A 157 7.88 19.66 8.20
CA GLY A 157 7.48 19.52 6.80
C GLY A 157 7.10 18.08 6.47
N GLN A 158 7.01 17.81 5.17
CA GLN A 158 6.81 16.46 4.64
C GLN A 158 8.11 15.99 4.00
N GLY A 159 8.36 14.68 4.09
CA GLY A 159 9.48 14.03 3.44
C GLY A 159 10.37 13.24 4.38
N THR A 160 11.30 12.51 3.77
CA THR A 160 12.23 11.63 4.45
C THR A 160 13.63 11.86 3.90
N TYR A 161 14.64 11.85 4.76
CA TYR A 161 16.03 11.85 4.31
C TYR A 161 16.40 10.44 3.85
N ILE A 162 17.12 10.33 2.74
CA ILE A 162 17.66 9.06 2.27
C ILE A 162 19.14 9.19 1.92
N LEU A 163 19.89 8.11 2.16
CA LEU A 163 21.25 7.96 1.66
C LEU A 163 21.23 7.02 0.47
N ASP A 164 21.80 7.43 -0.65
CA ASP A 164 21.98 6.56 -1.81
C ASP A 164 23.33 5.81 -1.78
N GLU A 165 23.54 4.93 -2.76
CA GLU A 165 24.76 4.14 -2.90
C GLU A 165 26.02 4.99 -3.15
N LYS A 166 25.85 6.22 -3.62
CA LYS A 166 26.94 7.18 -3.84
C LYS A 166 27.27 7.98 -2.58
N ASN A 167 26.70 7.60 -1.42
CA ASN A 167 26.79 8.33 -0.16
C ASN A 167 26.23 9.77 -0.22
N GLN A 168 25.27 10.03 -1.12
CA GLN A 168 24.61 11.32 -1.23
C GLN A 168 23.34 11.34 -0.37
N ILE A 169 23.14 12.43 0.36
CA ILE A 169 21.94 12.62 1.18
C ILE A 169 20.92 13.41 0.39
N TRP A 170 19.77 12.81 0.17
CA TRP A 170 18.64 13.42 -0.53
C TRP A 170 17.46 13.61 0.40
N LEU A 171 16.71 14.69 0.20
CA LEU A 171 15.38 14.85 0.77
C LEU A 171 14.34 14.49 -0.29
N VAL A 172 13.57 13.45 -0.02
CA VAL A 172 12.44 13.00 -0.85
C VAL A 172 11.11 13.39 -0.21
N LYS A 173 10.08 13.59 -1.02
CA LYS A 173 8.75 14.01 -0.53
C LYS A 173 7.99 12.87 0.15
N GLU A 174 8.26 11.64 -0.25
CA GLU A 174 7.55 10.45 0.20
C GLU A 174 7.88 10.13 1.67
N ASN A 175 6.90 9.55 2.38
CA ASN A 175 7.06 9.09 3.75
C ASN A 175 7.49 7.62 3.77
N LEU A 176 8.79 7.38 3.62
CA LEU A 176 9.34 6.03 3.54
C LEU A 176 9.22 5.27 4.87
N LYS A 177 9.18 5.97 6.01
CA LYS A 177 8.99 5.34 7.31
C LYS A 177 7.61 4.68 7.43
N SER A 178 6.58 5.27 6.82
CA SER A 178 5.22 4.69 6.84
C SER A 178 5.13 3.41 6.02
N VAL A 179 5.60 3.44 4.77
CA VAL A 179 5.50 2.31 3.83
C VAL A 179 6.49 1.18 4.11
N THR A 180 7.43 1.37 5.03
CA THR A 180 8.32 0.32 5.56
C THR A 180 7.95 -0.13 6.97
N GLY A 181 6.87 0.41 7.55
CA GLY A 181 6.52 0.14 8.94
C GLY A 181 7.58 0.57 9.95
N GLY A 182 8.50 1.46 9.57
CA GLY A 182 9.65 1.84 10.38
C GLY A 182 10.67 0.71 10.59
N GLY A 183 10.69 -0.28 9.70
CA GLY A 183 11.56 -1.46 9.78
C GLY A 183 11.05 -2.55 10.72
N LYS A 184 9.75 -2.56 11.05
CA LYS A 184 9.13 -3.65 11.83
C LYS A 184 9.13 -4.95 11.02
N LEU A 185 9.57 -6.05 11.65
CA LEU A 185 9.68 -7.37 11.02
C LEU A 185 8.35 -7.92 10.49
N ASP A 186 7.26 -7.67 11.20
CA ASP A 186 5.93 -8.18 10.90
C ASP A 186 5.13 -7.29 9.93
N PHE A 187 5.71 -6.16 9.50
CA PHE A 187 4.97 -5.14 8.75
C PHE A 187 4.46 -5.65 7.39
N PHE A 188 5.26 -6.46 6.71
CA PHE A 188 4.93 -7.02 5.39
C PHE A 188 4.26 -8.39 5.47
N LEU A 189 3.93 -8.90 6.66
CA LEU A 189 3.24 -10.18 6.81
C LEU A 189 1.75 -10.00 6.52
N SER A 190 1.17 -10.97 5.83
CA SER A 190 -0.26 -10.97 5.52
C SER A 190 -1.09 -10.97 6.79
N ARG A 191 -2.01 -10.00 6.90
CA ARG A 191 -2.94 -9.88 8.03
C ARG A 191 -4.32 -10.41 7.72
N SER A 192 -4.55 -10.86 6.49
CA SER A 192 -5.87 -11.30 6.09
C SER A 192 -6.28 -12.56 6.87
N LEU A 193 -7.46 -12.50 7.46
CA LEU A 193 -8.05 -13.64 8.17
C LEU A 193 -8.44 -14.76 7.18
N ILE A 194 -8.65 -14.39 5.92
CA ILE A 194 -9.09 -15.29 4.86
C ILE A 194 -7.99 -15.33 3.80
N PRO A 195 -7.49 -16.50 3.42
CA PRO A 195 -6.46 -16.55 2.38
C PRO A 195 -7.03 -16.04 1.05
N PRO A 196 -6.22 -15.40 0.20
CA PRO A 196 -6.66 -15.04 -1.14
C PRO A 196 -7.06 -16.31 -1.91
N PHE A 197 -8.27 -16.33 -2.45
CA PHE A 197 -8.71 -17.43 -3.30
C PHE A 197 -8.16 -17.24 -4.71
N PRO A 198 -7.70 -18.30 -5.38
CA PRO A 198 -7.44 -18.27 -6.81
C PRO A 198 -8.68 -17.78 -7.57
N SER A 199 -8.52 -16.93 -8.58
CA SER A 199 -9.64 -16.41 -9.40
C SER A 199 -10.44 -17.48 -10.14
N ARG A 200 -9.90 -18.70 -10.25
CA ARG A 200 -10.58 -19.90 -10.77
C ARG A 200 -11.52 -20.57 -9.76
N GLU A 201 -11.36 -20.29 -8.46
CA GLU A 201 -12.23 -20.81 -7.42
C GLU A 201 -13.52 -19.99 -7.38
N LYS A 202 -14.66 -20.68 -7.50
CA LYS A 202 -15.98 -20.08 -7.37
C LYS A 202 -16.52 -20.43 -6.00
N VAL A 203 -16.85 -19.40 -5.22
CA VAL A 203 -17.52 -19.57 -3.93
C VAL A 203 -18.91 -20.17 -4.20
N SER A 204 -19.20 -21.27 -3.52
CA SER A 204 -20.50 -21.97 -3.59
C SER A 204 -21.32 -21.78 -2.33
N LYS A 205 -20.68 -21.48 -1.20
CA LYS A 205 -21.35 -21.21 0.08
C LYS A 205 -20.56 -20.26 0.97
N ILE A 206 -21.28 -19.38 1.66
CA ILE A 206 -20.80 -18.58 2.79
C ILE A 206 -21.74 -18.87 3.96
N ALA A 207 -21.23 -19.20 5.13
CA ALA A 207 -22.04 -19.40 6.32
C ALA A 207 -21.42 -18.73 7.54
N ILE A 208 -22.26 -18.05 8.31
CA ILE A 208 -21.85 -17.42 9.58
C ILE A 208 -22.73 -17.98 10.68
N SER A 209 -22.10 -18.34 11.78
CA SER A 209 -22.79 -18.87 12.95
C SER A 209 -22.18 -18.37 14.26
N GLY A 210 -22.98 -18.38 15.32
CA GLY A 210 -22.53 -18.16 16.70
C GLY A 210 -22.47 -16.71 17.17
N LEU A 211 -22.37 -15.72 16.27
CA LEU A 211 -22.37 -14.31 16.66
C LEU A 211 -23.76 -13.85 17.11
N SER A 212 -23.94 -13.51 18.39
CA SER A 212 -25.19 -12.95 18.92
C SER A 212 -26.46 -13.75 18.55
N SER A 213 -26.32 -15.07 18.38
CA SER A 213 -27.40 -15.99 17.92
C SER A 213 -27.90 -15.77 16.47
N ILE A 214 -27.20 -14.96 15.67
CA ILE A 214 -27.50 -14.78 14.26
C ILE A 214 -26.75 -15.86 13.47
N ASN A 215 -27.51 -16.78 12.89
CA ASN A 215 -27.00 -17.80 11.98
C ASN A 215 -27.60 -17.57 10.61
N PHE A 216 -26.76 -17.52 9.58
CA PHE A 216 -27.22 -17.50 8.21
C PHE A 216 -26.26 -18.23 7.28
N SER A 217 -26.76 -18.60 6.11
CA SER A 217 -25.93 -19.07 5.02
C SER A 217 -26.41 -18.54 3.68
N LEU A 218 -25.46 -18.17 2.83
CA LEU A 218 -25.65 -17.90 1.42
C LEU A 218 -25.14 -19.12 0.67
N SER A 219 -25.99 -19.79 -0.11
CA SER A 219 -25.59 -20.95 -0.91
C SER A 219 -26.03 -20.78 -2.35
N LYS A 220 -25.19 -21.18 -3.29
CA LYS A 220 -25.55 -21.19 -4.70
C LYS A 220 -26.37 -22.44 -5.00
N GLN A 221 -27.61 -22.25 -5.43
CA GLN A 221 -28.51 -23.29 -5.94
C GLN A 221 -28.83 -22.96 -7.39
N ASP A 222 -28.39 -23.82 -8.31
CA ASP A 222 -28.39 -23.56 -9.76
C ASP A 222 -27.67 -22.23 -10.09
N GLU A 223 -28.37 -21.24 -10.65
CA GLU A 223 -27.83 -19.90 -10.94
C GLU A 223 -28.18 -18.84 -9.90
N ASN A 224 -28.94 -19.19 -8.86
CA ASN A 224 -29.39 -18.25 -7.85
C ASN A 224 -28.66 -18.42 -6.52
N TRP A 225 -28.44 -17.32 -5.82
CA TRP A 225 -28.00 -17.35 -4.44
C TRP A 225 -29.20 -17.40 -3.51
N ILE A 226 -29.20 -18.36 -2.59
CA ILE A 226 -30.24 -18.52 -1.58
C ILE A 226 -29.65 -18.15 -0.23
N LEU A 227 -30.21 -17.11 0.39
CA LEU A 227 -29.97 -16.77 1.79
C LEU A 227 -30.92 -17.59 2.65
N GLU A 228 -30.36 -18.36 3.57
CA GLU A 228 -31.08 -19.10 4.59
C GLU A 228 -30.78 -18.50 5.96
N THR A 229 -31.82 -18.18 6.71
CA THR A 229 -31.75 -17.67 8.09
C THR A 229 -32.71 -18.46 8.98
N SER A 230 -32.70 -18.22 10.29
CA SER A 230 -33.71 -18.78 11.20
C SER A 230 -35.15 -18.37 10.85
N GLY A 231 -35.34 -17.28 10.08
CA GLY A 231 -36.64 -16.75 9.68
C GLY A 231 -37.18 -17.27 8.34
N GLY A 232 -36.38 -18.03 7.57
CA GLY A 232 -36.77 -18.55 6.26
C GLY A 232 -35.67 -18.41 5.20
N GLN A 233 -36.06 -18.67 3.94
CA GLN A 233 -35.17 -18.62 2.77
C GLN A 233 -35.61 -17.53 1.79
N ILE A 234 -34.65 -16.77 1.26
CA ILE A 234 -34.89 -15.75 0.23
C ILE A 234 -33.84 -15.84 -0.88
N VAL A 235 -34.22 -15.44 -2.09
CA VAL A 235 -33.28 -15.28 -3.21
C VAL A 235 -32.50 -13.98 -3.00
N ALA A 236 -31.17 -14.08 -2.96
CA ALA A 236 -30.23 -12.97 -2.87
C ALA A 236 -29.70 -12.59 -4.26
N TYR A 237 -29.47 -11.30 -4.50
CA TYR A 237 -28.93 -10.86 -5.80
C TYR A 237 -27.44 -11.19 -5.88
N PRO A 238 -26.94 -11.66 -7.05
CA PRO A 238 -25.52 -11.98 -7.22
C PRO A 238 -24.56 -10.84 -6.87
N GLU A 239 -24.91 -9.59 -7.20
CA GLU A 239 -24.09 -8.41 -6.91
C GLU A 239 -23.95 -8.14 -5.41
N GLU A 240 -25.03 -8.35 -4.63
CA GLU A 240 -25.01 -8.19 -3.17
C GLU A 240 -24.13 -9.25 -2.52
N VAL A 241 -24.20 -10.49 -3.02
CA VAL A 241 -23.36 -11.59 -2.53
C VAL A 241 -21.90 -11.37 -2.86
N GLU A 242 -21.57 -10.88 -4.06
CA GLU A 242 -20.18 -10.58 -4.43
C GLU A 242 -19.62 -9.42 -3.61
N ASN A 243 -20.39 -8.34 -3.41
CA ASN A 243 -19.98 -7.22 -2.55
C ASN A 243 -19.72 -7.71 -1.12
N TYR A 244 -20.61 -8.56 -0.59
CA TYR A 244 -20.44 -9.14 0.74
C TYR A 244 -19.21 -10.04 0.83
N LEU A 245 -18.95 -10.84 -0.20
CA LEU A 245 -17.76 -11.66 -0.30
C LEU A 245 -16.48 -10.81 -0.35
N GLU A 246 -16.49 -9.69 -1.07
CA GLU A 246 -15.38 -8.73 -1.11
C GLU A 246 -15.13 -8.07 0.25
N GLU A 247 -16.17 -7.71 1.01
CA GLU A 247 -16.02 -7.19 2.38
C GLU A 247 -15.47 -8.26 3.33
N ILE A 248 -15.95 -9.50 3.23
CA ILE A 248 -15.39 -10.62 3.98
C ILE A 248 -13.90 -10.81 3.64
N LYS A 249 -13.51 -10.79 2.36
CA LYS A 249 -12.10 -10.92 1.93
C LYS A 249 -11.20 -9.81 2.49
N LYS A 250 -11.75 -8.61 2.73
CA LYS A 250 -11.03 -7.47 3.33
C LYS A 250 -10.76 -7.64 4.83
N LEU A 251 -11.38 -8.62 5.50
CA LEU A 251 -11.15 -8.89 6.92
C LEU A 251 -9.67 -9.13 7.20
N SER A 252 -9.04 -8.14 7.80
CA SER A 252 -7.61 -8.12 8.09
C SER A 252 -7.39 -7.76 9.55
N ALA A 253 -6.47 -8.47 10.19
CA ALA A 253 -6.06 -8.23 11.55
C ALA A 253 -5.33 -6.89 11.69
N ASP A 254 -5.46 -6.30 12.86
CA ASP A 254 -4.75 -5.06 13.22
C ASP A 254 -3.26 -5.37 13.44
N GLU A 255 -2.98 -6.50 14.13
CA GLU A 255 -1.64 -6.89 14.54
C GLU A 255 -1.30 -8.35 14.25
N VAL A 256 0.00 -8.63 14.14
CA VAL A 256 0.58 -9.96 13.95
C VAL A 256 1.40 -10.33 15.18
N LEU A 257 1.13 -11.50 15.75
CA LEU A 257 1.84 -12.03 16.90
C LEU A 257 2.67 -13.25 16.47
N LEU A 258 3.97 -13.01 16.28
CA LEU A 258 4.94 -14.01 15.80
C LEU A 258 5.24 -15.10 16.85
N GLU A 259 5.32 -14.71 18.12
CA GLU A 259 5.61 -15.62 19.24
C GLU A 259 4.36 -15.95 20.02
N LYS A 260 4.15 -17.23 20.37
CA LYS A 260 2.97 -17.69 21.13
C LYS A 260 3.07 -17.43 22.64
N SER A 261 3.71 -16.34 23.05
CA SER A 261 3.96 -16.03 24.46
C SER A 261 2.73 -15.48 25.19
N GLU A 262 1.74 -14.97 24.46
CA GLU A 262 0.53 -14.42 25.06
C GLU A 262 -0.46 -15.52 25.51
N GLU A 263 -0.82 -15.49 26.80
CA GLU A 263 -1.88 -16.28 27.39
C GLU A 263 -3.24 -15.82 26.85
N LEU A 264 -3.97 -16.76 26.25
CA LEU A 264 -5.30 -16.49 25.70
C LEU A 264 -6.39 -16.76 26.74
N THR A 265 -7.37 -15.88 26.79
CA THR A 265 -8.63 -16.11 27.50
C THR A 265 -9.63 -16.79 26.57
N ALA A 266 -10.54 -17.59 27.15
CA ALA A 266 -11.59 -18.25 26.37
C ALA A 266 -12.56 -17.21 25.79
N VAL A 267 -12.99 -17.43 24.55
CA VAL A 267 -13.97 -16.56 23.90
C VAL A 267 -15.34 -16.76 24.57
N PRO A 268 -16.01 -15.70 25.05
CA PRO A 268 -17.38 -15.79 25.58
C PRO A 268 -18.36 -16.37 24.56
N LYS A 269 -19.37 -17.12 25.01
CA LYS A 269 -20.29 -17.85 24.11
C LYS A 269 -21.08 -16.93 23.17
N ASP A 270 -21.43 -15.74 23.63
CA ASP A 270 -22.16 -14.70 22.89
C ASP A 270 -21.29 -14.02 21.81
N ARG A 271 -19.97 -14.16 21.92
CA ARG A 271 -18.95 -13.57 21.05
C ARG A 271 -18.23 -14.61 20.18
N ASN A 272 -18.48 -15.89 20.41
CA ASN A 272 -17.84 -16.96 19.67
C ASN A 272 -18.57 -17.17 18.36
N PHE A 273 -17.91 -16.84 17.26
CA PHE A 273 -18.47 -16.92 15.92
C PHE A 273 -17.60 -17.76 15.00
N LYS A 274 -18.20 -18.19 13.90
CA LYS A 274 -17.55 -19.00 12.89
C LYS A 274 -18.01 -18.53 11.51
N ILE A 275 -17.06 -18.17 10.66
CA ILE A 275 -17.27 -17.89 9.24
C ILE A 275 -16.73 -19.09 8.46
N GLU A 276 -17.55 -19.60 7.57
CA GLU A 276 -17.22 -20.72 6.70
C GLU A 276 -17.43 -20.31 5.24
N ILE A 277 -16.42 -20.51 4.42
CA ILE A 277 -16.47 -20.24 2.98
C ILE A 277 -16.13 -21.54 2.27
N VAL A 278 -17.04 -21.99 1.41
CA VAL A 278 -16.85 -23.20 0.62
C VAL A 278 -16.67 -22.77 -0.83
N THR A 279 -15.56 -23.19 -1.42
CA THR A 279 -15.32 -23.08 -2.85
C THR A 279 -15.58 -24.44 -3.50
N ASN A 280 -15.42 -24.51 -4.82
CA ASN A 280 -15.47 -25.73 -5.58
C ASN A 280 -14.35 -26.74 -5.25
N THR A 281 -13.26 -26.30 -4.61
CA THR A 281 -12.11 -27.16 -4.25
C THR A 281 -11.88 -27.25 -2.76
N ASP A 282 -12.14 -26.17 -2.02
CA ASP A 282 -11.65 -26.01 -0.66
C ASP A 282 -12.73 -25.49 0.29
N ARG A 283 -12.43 -25.63 1.58
CA ARG A 283 -13.26 -25.12 2.67
C ARG A 283 -12.38 -24.29 3.59
N TYR A 284 -12.73 -23.02 3.74
CA TYR A 284 -12.01 -22.07 4.56
C TYR A 284 -12.80 -21.77 5.83
N LEU A 285 -12.09 -21.77 6.95
CA LEU A 285 -12.69 -21.57 8.26
C LEU A 285 -12.01 -20.46 9.04
N VAL A 286 -12.80 -19.50 9.49
CA VAL A 286 -12.37 -18.42 10.37
C VAL A 286 -13.17 -18.47 11.65
N SER A 287 -12.48 -18.72 12.76
CA SER A 287 -13.04 -18.68 14.10
C SER A 287 -11.96 -18.23 15.09
N PRO A 288 -12.29 -17.42 16.10
CA PRO A 288 -11.34 -16.99 17.10
C PRO A 288 -10.91 -18.20 17.95
N VAL A 289 -9.61 -18.30 18.23
CA VAL A 289 -9.03 -19.32 19.13
C VAL A 289 -8.98 -18.86 20.58
N GLY A 290 -9.18 -17.57 20.82
CA GLY A 290 -9.15 -16.95 22.14
C GLY A 290 -9.27 -15.43 22.06
N MET A 291 -9.14 -14.77 23.20
CA MET A 291 -9.04 -13.31 23.29
C MET A 291 -7.80 -12.90 24.09
N THR A 292 -7.22 -11.77 23.72
CA THR A 292 -6.15 -11.12 24.49
C THR A 292 -6.67 -10.65 25.84
N LYS A 293 -5.78 -10.30 26.78
CA LYS A 293 -6.17 -9.72 28.07
C LYS A 293 -6.91 -8.38 27.92
N LEU A 294 -6.70 -7.69 26.79
CA LEU A 294 -7.35 -6.42 26.44
C LEU A 294 -8.69 -6.60 25.72
N GLY A 295 -9.09 -7.85 25.41
CA GLY A 295 -10.38 -8.15 24.80
C GLY A 295 -10.39 -8.13 23.27
N SER A 296 -9.23 -8.18 22.61
CA SER A 296 -9.14 -8.35 21.16
C SER A 296 -9.24 -9.83 20.78
N TYR A 297 -9.83 -10.14 19.63
CA TYR A 297 -9.94 -11.51 19.14
C TYR A 297 -8.60 -12.00 18.61
N VAL A 298 -8.29 -13.26 18.89
CA VAL A 298 -7.08 -13.92 18.38
C VAL A 298 -7.48 -15.02 17.42
N PHE A 299 -6.92 -15.01 16.22
CA PHE A 299 -7.14 -16.02 15.19
C PHE A 299 -5.86 -16.77 14.88
N GLN A 300 -6.01 -18.07 14.60
CA GLN A 300 -4.94 -18.93 14.08
C GLN A 300 -5.44 -19.53 12.77
N ARG A 301 -5.08 -18.90 11.64
CA ARG A 301 -5.41 -19.43 10.32
C ARG A 301 -4.61 -20.69 10.07
N GLU A 302 -5.23 -21.68 9.43
CA GLU A 302 -4.53 -22.87 8.98
C GLU A 302 -3.37 -22.50 8.05
N GLY A 303 -2.24 -23.20 8.21
CA GLY A 303 -1.02 -22.93 7.45
C GLY A 303 -0.22 -21.68 7.88
N LEU A 304 -0.71 -20.86 8.83
CA LEU A 304 0.09 -19.79 9.43
C LEU A 304 0.78 -20.27 10.70
N SER A 305 2.04 -19.88 10.89
CA SER A 305 2.79 -20.14 12.12
C SER A 305 2.59 -19.06 13.20
N TYR A 306 2.03 -17.91 12.83
CA TYR A 306 1.76 -16.76 13.69
C TYR A 306 0.27 -16.58 13.96
N ARG A 307 -0.05 -15.75 14.96
CA ARG A 307 -1.43 -15.40 15.33
C ARG A 307 -1.78 -14.02 14.80
N LEU A 308 -3.07 -13.82 14.56
CA LEU A 308 -3.65 -12.59 14.05
C LEU A 308 -4.54 -11.98 15.14
N ILE A 309 -4.34 -10.72 15.46
CA ILE A 309 -5.12 -10.00 16.49
C ILE A 309 -6.01 -8.98 15.81
N LEU A 310 -7.31 -9.04 16.10
CA LEU A 310 -8.31 -8.14 15.55
C LEU A 310 -9.15 -7.52 16.66
N ASP A 311 -9.30 -6.20 16.63
CA ASP A 311 -10.16 -5.49 17.55
C ASP A 311 -11.66 -5.75 17.25
N PRO A 312 -12.51 -5.93 18.28
CA PRO A 312 -13.91 -6.27 18.09
C PRO A 312 -14.69 -5.27 17.23
N TRP A 313 -14.37 -3.98 17.33
CA TRP A 313 -15.02 -2.90 16.57
C TRP A 313 -14.90 -3.06 15.06
N ASN A 314 -13.76 -3.54 14.57
CA ASN A 314 -13.53 -3.76 13.14
C ASN A 314 -14.36 -4.94 12.62
N LEU A 315 -14.53 -5.95 13.47
CA LEU A 315 -15.29 -7.15 13.15
C LEU A 315 -16.81 -6.91 13.16
N GLU A 316 -17.33 -6.26 14.20
CA GLU A 316 -18.77 -6.03 14.37
C GLU A 316 -19.37 -5.24 13.21
N ARG A 317 -18.62 -4.27 12.67
CA ARG A 317 -19.04 -3.49 11.51
C ARG A 317 -19.29 -4.33 10.27
N ILE A 318 -18.49 -5.36 10.01
CA ILE A 318 -18.61 -6.21 8.81
C ILE A 318 -19.62 -7.33 9.04
N LEU A 319 -19.65 -7.90 10.25
CA LEU A 319 -20.55 -9.01 10.54
C LEU A 319 -22.01 -8.57 10.72
N GLN A 320 -22.29 -7.44 11.37
CA GLN A 320 -23.67 -7.04 11.68
C GLN A 320 -24.32 -6.15 10.61
N LYS A 321 -23.53 -5.27 9.96
CA LYS A 321 -24.07 -4.27 9.03
C LYS A 321 -24.60 -4.90 7.75
N ASP A 322 -23.82 -5.81 7.17
CA ASP A 322 -24.17 -6.37 5.86
C ASP A 322 -25.27 -7.44 5.95
N LEU A 323 -25.38 -8.12 7.10
CA LEU A 323 -26.51 -8.99 7.44
C LEU A 323 -27.85 -8.24 7.47
N ALA A 324 -27.85 -6.99 7.93
CA ALA A 324 -29.05 -6.14 7.92
C ALA A 324 -29.50 -5.86 6.48
N ASP A 325 -28.57 -5.63 5.56
CA ASP A 325 -28.87 -5.33 4.16
C ASP A 325 -29.58 -6.51 3.47
N PHE A 326 -29.17 -7.75 3.76
CA PHE A 326 -29.87 -8.95 3.30
C PHE A 326 -31.24 -9.16 3.98
N SER A 327 -31.33 -8.87 5.28
CA SER A 327 -32.49 -9.20 6.11
C SER A 327 -33.61 -8.14 6.11
N THR A 328 -33.36 -6.92 5.61
CA THR A 328 -34.41 -5.88 5.48
C THR A 328 -35.59 -6.33 4.62
N ARG A 329 -35.42 -7.35 3.76
CA ARG A 329 -36.50 -7.97 2.97
C ARG A 329 -37.46 -8.85 3.78
N PHE A 330 -37.10 -9.26 4.99
CA PHE A 330 -38.02 -9.95 5.92
C PHE A 330 -39.00 -9.00 6.61
N ARG A 331 -38.80 -7.67 6.48
CA ARG A 331 -39.73 -6.67 7.00
C ARG A 331 -40.68 -6.17 5.92
N SER A 332 -41.60 -7.02 5.50
CA SER A 332 -42.92 -6.59 5.02
C SER A 332 -43.95 -7.65 5.46
N PRO A 333 -44.97 -7.28 6.25
CA PRO A 333 -46.09 -8.17 6.58
C PRO A 333 -46.95 -8.50 5.37
#